data_AF-A0A370MWM1-F1
#
_entry.id   AF-A0A370MWM1-F1
#
_cell.length_a   1.000
_cell.length_b   1.000
_cell.length_c   1.000
_cell.angle_alpha   90.00
_cell.angle_beta   90.00
_cell.angle_gamma   90.00
#
_symmetry.space_group_name_H-M   'P 1'
#
loop_
_entity.id
_entity.type
_entity.pdbx_description
1 polymer ?
#
loop_
_entity_poly.entity_id
_entity_poly.type
_entity_poly.pdbx_seq_one_letter_code
_entity_poly.pdbx_strand_id
1 'polypeptide(L)'
;MTLSGAAAREPINVGQLSIQYLIDGTATGGMGVFELTVPPNSQVPPPHSHTRNEECVYVLEGMLRYSVDGIVRDLTPGEWMFTARGSVHHFSNPHNGTARALIVLTPDIGAQYFRDVGAIVNAGGPPDREKLIDVMSRYGLVPAPSQ
;
A
#
# COMPACT_ATOMS: atom_id res chain seq x y z
N MET A 1 27.13 4.69 13.26
CA MET A 1 26.50 3.42 12.83
C MET A 1 26.10 3.62 11.38
N THR A 2 26.99 3.27 10.46
CA THR A 2 26.73 3.39 9.01
C THR A 2 25.86 2.20 8.62
N LEU A 3 24.62 2.46 8.20
CA LEU A 3 23.85 1.49 7.43
C LEU A 3 24.56 1.37 6.08
N SER A 4 25.52 0.44 5.99
CA SER A 4 25.97 -0.07 4.71
C SER A 4 24.71 -0.47 3.96
N GLY A 5 24.49 0.13 2.78
CA GLY A 5 23.29 -0.07 1.98
C GLY A 5 22.89 -1.54 2.00
N ALA A 6 21.78 -1.83 2.67
CA ALA A 6 21.18 -3.15 2.58
C ALA A 6 21.01 -3.41 1.08
N ALA A 7 21.54 -4.53 0.58
CA ALA A 7 21.32 -4.93 -0.80
C ALA A 7 19.83 -4.71 -1.09
N ALA A 8 19.52 -3.93 -2.14
CA ALA A 8 18.15 -3.58 -2.47
C ALA A 8 17.37 -4.90 -2.55
N ARG A 9 16.43 -5.08 -1.61
CA ARG A 9 15.56 -6.26 -1.61
C ARG A 9 14.79 -6.25 -2.92
N GLU A 10 14.60 -7.40 -3.55
CA GLU A 10 13.77 -7.43 -4.76
C GLU A 10 12.37 -6.87 -4.44
N PRO A 11 11.80 -6.07 -5.35
CA PRO A 11 10.46 -5.53 -5.14
C PRO A 11 9.43 -6.67 -5.14
N ILE A 12 8.41 -6.51 -4.31
CA ILE A 12 7.25 -7.39 -4.29
C ILE A 12 6.25 -6.86 -5.32
N ASN A 13 5.87 -7.69 -6.29
CA ASN A 13 4.90 -7.29 -7.30
C ASN A 13 3.51 -7.86 -6.97
N VAL A 14 2.51 -6.99 -6.99
CA VAL A 14 1.09 -7.33 -6.77
C VAL A 14 0.31 -6.82 -7.97
N GLY A 15 -0.02 -7.73 -8.90
CA GLY A 15 -0.51 -7.36 -10.22
C GLY A 15 0.50 -6.45 -10.93
N GLN A 16 0.07 -5.24 -11.25
CA GLN A 16 0.92 -4.22 -11.87
C GLN A 16 1.64 -3.32 -10.86
N LEU A 17 1.32 -3.43 -9.56
CA LEU A 17 1.96 -2.64 -8.52
C LEU A 17 3.33 -3.21 -8.17
N SER A 18 4.28 -2.34 -7.85
CA SER A 18 5.60 -2.73 -7.35
C SER A 18 5.87 -2.10 -5.98
N ILE A 19 6.26 -2.91 -5.01
CA ILE A 19 6.49 -2.53 -3.61
C ILE A 19 7.96 -2.79 -3.26
N GLN A 20 8.74 -1.72 -3.12
CA GLN A 20 10.15 -1.75 -2.77
C GLN A 20 10.34 -1.36 -1.31
N TYR A 21 10.55 -2.35 -0.44
CA TYR A 21 10.81 -2.10 0.98
C TYR A 21 12.19 -1.44 1.19
N LEU A 22 12.19 -0.36 1.99
CA LEU A 22 13.38 0.34 2.48
C LEU A 22 13.65 0.00 3.95
N ILE A 23 12.58 -0.04 4.76
CA ILE A 23 12.62 -0.41 6.18
C ILE A 23 11.50 -1.42 6.43
N ASP A 24 11.85 -2.55 7.04
CA ASP A 24 10.91 -3.60 7.48
C ASP A 24 10.91 -3.60 9.01
N GLY A 25 9.84 -3.05 9.57
CA GLY A 25 9.71 -2.82 11.01
C GLY A 25 9.12 -4.00 11.77
N THR A 26 8.75 -5.08 11.07
CA THR A 26 7.93 -6.17 11.65
C THR A 26 8.58 -6.88 12.84
N ALA A 27 9.89 -7.12 12.77
CA ALA A 27 10.63 -7.84 13.81
C ALA A 27 10.66 -7.10 15.16
N THR A 28 10.48 -5.79 15.16
CA THR A 28 10.53 -4.93 16.35
C THR A 28 9.19 -4.27 16.68
N GLY A 29 8.14 -4.52 15.87
CA GLY A 29 6.90 -3.75 15.94
C GLY A 29 7.08 -2.27 15.58
N GLY A 30 8.16 -1.94 14.86
CA GLY A 30 8.51 -0.59 14.44
C GLY A 30 7.82 -0.17 13.14
N MET A 31 8.33 0.91 12.55
CA MET A 31 7.81 1.50 11.31
C MET A 31 8.26 0.72 10.07
N GLY A 32 7.33 0.54 9.13
CA GLY A 32 7.61 0.10 7.77
C GLY A 32 7.73 1.29 6.84
N VAL A 33 8.70 1.26 5.92
CA VAL A 33 8.86 2.27 4.87
C VAL A 33 9.13 1.57 3.56
N PHE A 34 8.34 1.88 2.53
CA PHE A 34 8.52 1.31 1.20
C PHE A 34 8.12 2.30 0.10
N GLU A 35 8.77 2.20 -1.04
CA GLU A 35 8.30 2.87 -2.26
C GLU A 35 7.24 2.00 -2.94
N LEU A 36 6.13 2.62 -3.29
CA LEU A 36 5.04 2.05 -4.07
C LEU A 36 5.05 2.68 -5.46
N THR A 37 5.14 1.84 -6.49
CA THR A 37 4.99 2.24 -7.90
C THR A 37 3.63 1.79 -8.41
N VAL A 38 2.86 2.73 -8.96
CA VAL A 38 1.48 2.54 -9.43
C VAL A 38 1.38 2.94 -10.91
N PRO A 39 1.28 1.98 -11.84
CA PRO A 39 1.16 2.29 -13.26
C PRO A 39 -0.11 3.07 -13.62
N PRO A 40 -0.15 3.71 -14.81
CA PRO A 40 -1.34 4.39 -15.32
C PRO A 40 -2.58 3.49 -15.33
N ASN A 41 -3.74 4.07 -15.09
CA ASN A 41 -5.05 3.40 -15.07
C ASN A 41 -5.18 2.25 -14.05
N SER A 42 -4.27 2.16 -13.07
CA SER A 42 -4.34 1.13 -12.02
C SER A 42 -5.53 1.38 -11.09
N GLN A 43 -6.32 0.33 -10.90
CA GLN A 43 -7.24 0.19 -9.77
C GLN A 43 -6.57 -0.72 -8.73
N VAL A 44 -6.67 -0.36 -7.46
CA VAL A 44 -5.94 -1.05 -6.38
C VAL A 44 -6.95 -1.69 -5.41
N PRO A 45 -6.50 -2.39 -4.34
CA PRO A 45 -7.39 -3.11 -3.43
C PRO A 45 -8.61 -2.30 -2.99
N PRO A 46 -9.72 -2.97 -2.66
CA PRO A 46 -10.92 -2.31 -2.16
C PRO A 46 -10.63 -1.31 -1.04
N PRO A 47 -11.42 -0.23 -0.91
CA PRO A 47 -11.30 0.67 0.23
C PRO A 47 -11.30 -0.11 1.55
N HIS A 48 -10.42 0.24 2.48
CA HIS A 48 -10.25 -0.50 3.71
C HIS A 48 -9.70 0.38 4.83
N SER A 49 -9.75 -0.13 6.06
CA SER A 49 -9.14 0.50 7.23
C SER A 49 -8.12 -0.44 7.87
N HIS A 50 -7.17 0.13 8.61
CA HIS A 50 -6.20 -0.63 9.40
C HIS A 50 -6.58 -0.55 10.87
N THR A 51 -6.68 -1.69 11.54
CA THR A 51 -7.05 -1.75 12.97
C THR A 51 -5.91 -1.33 13.89
N ARG A 52 -4.66 -1.42 13.41
CA ARG A 52 -3.46 -1.21 14.24
C ARG A 52 -2.52 -0.14 13.69
N ASN A 53 -2.53 0.08 12.39
CA ASN A 53 -1.52 0.85 11.68
C ASN A 53 -2.05 2.24 11.34
N GLU A 54 -1.19 3.24 11.43
CA GLU A 54 -1.38 4.53 10.76
C GLU A 54 -0.59 4.51 9.46
N GLU A 55 -1.12 5.16 8.43
CA GLU A 55 -0.47 5.28 7.11
C GLU A 55 -0.22 6.74 6.75
N CYS A 56 0.95 7.02 6.21
CA CYS A 56 1.21 8.26 5.47
C CYS A 56 1.67 7.91 4.06
N VAL A 57 0.99 8.49 3.07
CA VAL A 57 1.41 8.48 1.67
C VAL A 57 2.09 9.80 1.34
N TYR A 58 3.28 9.76 0.75
CA TYR A 58 4.01 10.94 0.27
C TYR A 58 4.42 10.72 -1.18
N VAL A 59 3.96 11.57 -2.11
CA VAL A 59 4.21 11.38 -3.54
C VAL A 59 5.62 11.84 -3.92
N LEU A 60 6.34 10.97 -4.62
CA LEU A 60 7.70 11.18 -5.12
C LEU A 60 7.71 11.57 -6.61
N GLU A 61 6.81 10.99 -7.40
CA GLU A 61 6.73 11.17 -8.85
C GLU A 61 5.30 10.95 -9.35
N GLY A 62 4.92 11.64 -10.42
CA GLY A 62 3.60 11.49 -11.04
C GLY A 62 2.47 12.06 -10.19
N MET A 63 1.28 11.48 -10.34
CA MET A 63 0.07 11.90 -9.64
C MET A 63 -0.69 10.68 -9.11
N LEU A 64 -1.00 10.67 -7.82
CA LEU A 64 -1.71 9.57 -7.16
C LEU A 64 -3.02 10.08 -6.60
N ARG A 65 -4.14 9.44 -6.98
CA ARG A 65 -5.42 9.70 -6.32
C ARG A 65 -5.44 8.95 -4.99
N TYR A 66 -5.67 9.67 -3.90
CA TYR A 66 -5.79 9.09 -2.56
C TYR A 66 -7.06 9.61 -1.90
N SER A 67 -7.70 8.77 -1.09
CA SER A 67 -8.88 9.14 -0.33
C SER A 67 -8.80 8.63 1.09
N VAL A 68 -9.30 9.44 2.03
CA VAL A 68 -9.45 9.11 3.45
C VAL A 68 -10.80 9.64 3.92
N ASP A 69 -11.64 8.77 4.48
CA ASP A 69 -12.95 9.09 5.04
C ASP A 69 -13.81 9.98 4.11
N GLY A 70 -13.79 9.66 2.80
CA GLY A 70 -14.56 10.35 1.77
C GLY A 70 -13.92 11.62 1.20
N ILE A 71 -12.82 12.11 1.77
CA ILE A 71 -12.04 13.20 1.18
C ILE A 71 -11.10 12.62 0.14
N VAL A 72 -11.28 13.03 -1.13
CA VAL A 72 -10.47 12.57 -2.27
C VAL A 72 -9.55 13.69 -2.73
N ARG A 73 -8.27 13.38 -2.94
CA ARG A 73 -7.26 14.30 -3.49
C ARG A 73 -6.41 13.61 -4.54
N ASP A 74 -6.06 14.33 -5.59
CA ASP A 74 -4.97 13.97 -6.49
C ASP A 74 -3.69 14.60 -5.94
N LEU A 75 -2.77 13.79 -5.44
CA LEU A 75 -1.52 14.20 -4.82
C LEU A 75 -0.40 14.22 -5.88
N THR A 76 0.38 15.29 -5.90
CA THR A 76 1.53 15.52 -6.79
C THR A 76 2.85 15.51 -6.00
N PRO A 77 4.04 15.52 -6.64
CA PRO A 77 5.31 15.34 -5.93
C PRO A 77 5.50 16.38 -4.81
N GLY A 78 5.80 15.89 -3.61
CA GLY A 78 5.91 16.71 -2.40
C GLY A 78 4.62 16.80 -1.57
N GLU A 79 3.49 16.38 -2.12
CA GLU A 79 2.23 16.31 -1.38
C GLU A 79 2.05 14.96 -0.68
N TRP A 80 1.27 14.99 0.39
CA TRP A 80 1.03 13.84 1.24
C TRP A 80 -0.39 13.84 1.82
N MET A 81 -0.79 12.67 2.30
CA MET A 81 -2.02 12.49 3.05
C MET A 81 -1.80 11.46 4.17
N PHE A 82 -2.45 11.69 5.30
CA PHE A 82 -2.36 10.82 6.48
C PHE A 82 -3.68 10.09 6.69
N THR A 83 -3.58 8.81 7.03
CA THR A 83 -4.68 7.92 7.37
C THR A 83 -4.51 7.48 8.81
N ALA A 84 -5.43 7.93 9.67
CA ALA A 84 -5.48 7.48 11.06
C ALA A 84 -5.94 6.01 11.15
N ARG A 85 -5.63 5.36 12.28
CA ARG A 85 -6.15 4.01 12.58
C ARG A 85 -7.67 4.01 12.48
N GLY A 86 -8.22 3.00 11.82
CA GLY A 86 -9.67 2.85 11.63
C GLY A 86 -10.28 3.73 10.53
N SER A 87 -9.57 4.75 10.02
CA SER A 87 -10.05 5.52 8.87
C SER A 87 -10.06 4.67 7.60
N VAL A 88 -11.13 4.79 6.83
CA VAL A 88 -11.24 4.10 5.54
C VAL A 88 -10.47 4.91 4.51
N HIS A 89 -9.54 4.26 3.83
CA HIS A 89 -8.77 4.87 2.75
C HIS A 89 -8.75 3.99 1.51
N HIS A 90 -8.37 4.62 0.41
CA HIS A 90 -8.23 4.00 -0.90
C HIS A 90 -7.29 4.83 -1.76
N PHE A 91 -6.60 4.19 -2.70
CA PHE A 91 -5.80 4.89 -3.71
C PHE A 91 -6.10 4.40 -5.12
N SER A 92 -5.74 5.16 -6.14
CA SER A 92 -5.78 4.73 -7.53
C SER A 92 -4.86 5.61 -8.36
N ASN A 93 -4.56 5.16 -9.58
CA ASN A 93 -3.91 6.02 -10.55
C ASN A 93 -4.79 6.11 -11.80
N PRO A 94 -5.80 7.00 -11.82
CA PRO A 94 -6.63 7.23 -13.01
C PRO A 94 -5.93 8.10 -14.07
N HIS A 95 -4.65 8.42 -13.88
CA HIS A 95 -3.90 9.35 -14.70
C HIS A 95 -3.03 8.60 -15.72
N ASN A 96 -2.47 9.34 -16.69
CA ASN A 96 -1.73 8.78 -17.82
C ASN A 96 -0.27 8.41 -17.51
N GLY A 97 0.27 8.88 -16.39
CA GLY A 97 1.66 8.67 -15.98
C GLY A 97 1.77 7.71 -14.81
N THR A 98 2.89 7.00 -14.71
CA THR A 98 3.22 6.21 -13.51
C THR A 98 3.34 7.14 -12.31
N ALA A 99 2.76 6.74 -11.18
CA ALA A 99 2.95 7.41 -9.90
C ALA A 99 3.92 6.61 -9.03
N ARG A 100 4.77 7.31 -8.27
CA ARG A 100 5.58 6.74 -7.20
C ARG A 100 5.32 7.47 -5.91
N ALA A 101 5.14 6.73 -4.83
CA ALA A 101 4.94 7.29 -3.51
C ALA A 101 5.75 6.52 -2.47
N LEU A 102 6.22 7.22 -1.45
CA LEU A 102 6.72 6.63 -0.23
C LEU A 102 5.53 6.34 0.69
N ILE A 103 5.39 5.10 1.12
CA ILE A 103 4.39 4.69 2.11
C ILE A 103 5.11 4.44 3.42
N VAL A 104 4.55 5.01 4.49
CA VAL A 104 5.02 4.85 5.86
C VAL A 104 3.90 4.27 6.69
N LEU A 105 4.14 3.10 7.30
CA LEU A 105 3.17 2.41 8.17
C LEU A 105 3.73 2.26 9.58
N THR A 106 2.95 2.64 10.60
CA THR A 106 3.35 2.45 12.01
C THR A 106 2.23 1.86 12.88
N PRO A 107 2.44 0.68 13.50
CA PRO A 107 3.54 -0.26 13.23
C PRO A 107 3.51 -0.73 11.76
N ASP A 108 4.55 -1.43 11.30
CA ASP A 108 4.57 -2.02 9.96
C ASP A 108 3.52 -3.14 9.85
N ILE A 109 2.93 -3.28 8.66
CA ILE A 109 2.11 -4.45 8.30
C ILE A 109 2.97 -5.63 7.83
N GLY A 110 4.14 -5.33 7.26
CA GLY A 110 5.14 -6.29 6.84
C GLY A 110 5.09 -6.72 5.38
N ALA A 111 6.27 -7.00 4.84
CA ALA A 111 6.45 -7.43 3.46
C ALA A 111 5.68 -8.73 3.13
N GLN A 112 5.48 -9.61 4.12
CA GLN A 112 4.74 -10.86 3.93
C GLN A 112 3.27 -10.62 3.54
N TYR A 113 2.63 -9.56 4.03
CA TYR A 113 1.27 -9.22 3.63
C TYR A 113 1.17 -9.04 2.10
N PHE A 114 2.08 -8.26 1.52
CA PHE A 114 2.10 -8.01 0.08
C PHE A 114 2.42 -9.28 -0.72
N ARG A 115 3.25 -10.19 -0.19
CA ARG A 115 3.51 -11.50 -0.82
C ARG A 115 2.27 -12.38 -0.82
N ASP A 116 1.53 -12.44 0.29
CA ASP A 116 0.30 -13.21 0.41
C ASP A 116 -0.78 -12.67 -0.55
N VAL A 117 -0.95 -11.34 -0.63
CA VAL A 117 -1.84 -10.71 -1.61
C VAL A 117 -1.38 -10.99 -3.04
N GLY A 118 -0.08 -10.86 -3.30
CA GLY A 118 0.53 -11.13 -4.61
C GLY A 118 0.29 -12.57 -5.08
N ALA A 119 0.36 -13.55 -4.18
CA ALA A 119 0.08 -14.95 -4.50
C ALA A 119 -1.36 -15.17 -5.02
N ILE A 120 -2.31 -14.35 -4.57
CA ILE A 120 -3.70 -14.41 -5.02
C ILE A 120 -3.89 -13.60 -6.31
N VAL A 121 -3.41 -12.36 -6.34
CA VAL A 121 -3.60 -11.44 -7.49
C VAL A 121 -2.87 -11.95 -8.74
N ASN A 122 -1.70 -12.56 -8.57
CA ASN A 122 -0.86 -13.01 -9.68
C ASN A 122 -1.18 -14.45 -10.12
N ALA A 123 -2.18 -15.12 -9.53
CA ALA A 123 -2.54 -16.50 -9.84
C ALA A 123 -3.14 -16.68 -11.26
N GLY A 124 -3.49 -15.58 -11.94
CA GLY A 124 -4.13 -15.58 -13.25
C GLY A 124 -5.65 -15.55 -13.16
N GLY A 125 -6.29 -14.78 -14.05
CA GLY A 125 -7.73 -14.53 -14.01
C GLY A 125 -8.15 -13.53 -12.92
N PRO A 126 -9.47 -13.33 -12.69
CA PRO A 126 -9.96 -12.46 -11.64
C PRO A 126 -9.53 -12.96 -10.25
N PRO A 127 -9.04 -12.09 -9.34
CA PRO A 127 -8.64 -12.50 -8.00
C PRO A 127 -9.79 -13.12 -7.19
N ASP A 128 -9.47 -14.15 -6.40
CA ASP A 128 -10.39 -14.76 -5.44
C ASP A 128 -10.67 -13.80 -4.28
N ARG A 129 -11.88 -13.23 -4.26
CA ARG A 129 -12.27 -12.20 -3.30
C ARG A 129 -12.31 -12.73 -1.86
N GLU A 130 -12.73 -13.97 -1.64
CA GLU A 130 -12.81 -14.54 -0.30
C GLU A 130 -11.42 -14.74 0.29
N LYS A 131 -10.49 -15.27 -0.52
CA LYS A 131 -9.08 -15.40 -0.10
C LYS A 131 -8.43 -14.05 0.17
N LEU A 132 -8.72 -13.03 -0.64
CA LEU A 132 -8.21 -11.68 -0.39
C LEU A 132 -8.70 -11.11 0.94
N ILE A 133 -9.99 -11.27 1.24
CA ILE A 133 -10.58 -10.80 2.51
C ILE A 133 -9.99 -11.57 3.70
N ASP A 134 -9.77 -12.89 3.57
CA ASP A 134 -9.09 -13.67 4.60
C ASP A 134 -7.67 -13.14 4.86
N VAL A 135 -6.86 -12.95 3.81
CA VAL A 135 -5.52 -12.36 3.93
C VAL A 135 -5.59 -11.00 4.62
N MET A 136 -6.42 -10.08 4.14
CA MET A 136 -6.57 -8.75 4.76
C MET A 136 -6.88 -8.86 6.27
N SER A 137 -7.82 -9.73 6.65
CA SER A 137 -8.24 -9.91 8.03
C SER A 137 -7.11 -10.44 8.92
N ARG A 138 -6.30 -11.39 8.45
CA ARG A 138 -5.13 -11.92 9.19
C ARG A 138 -4.10 -10.85 9.54
N TYR A 139 -4.00 -9.78 8.73
CA TYR A 139 -3.07 -8.67 8.95
C TYR A 139 -3.72 -7.46 9.66
N GLY A 140 -5.02 -7.53 9.95
CA GLY A 140 -5.76 -6.48 10.68
C GLY A 140 -6.36 -5.41 9.77
N LEU A 141 -6.60 -5.72 8.50
CA LEU A 141 -7.30 -4.86 7.56
C LEU A 141 -8.77 -5.22 7.50
N VAL A 142 -9.62 -4.21 7.51
CA VAL A 142 -11.07 -4.36 7.42
C VAL A 142 -11.55 -3.71 6.11
N PRO A 143 -12.01 -4.50 5.12
CA PRO A 143 -12.61 -3.94 3.92
C PRO A 143 -13.82 -3.06 4.26
N ALA A 144 -13.95 -1.94 3.58
CA ALA A 144 -15.12 -1.10 3.71
C ALA A 144 -16.37 -1.84 3.17
N PRO A 145 -17.56 -1.55 3.72
CA PRO A 145 -18.81 -2.04 3.15
C PRO A 145 -18.93 -1.65 1.68
N SER A 146 -19.57 -2.51 0.89
CA SER A 146 -19.95 -2.17 -0.49
C SER A 146 -20.93 -1.00 -0.44
N GLN A 147 -20.65 0.07 -1.18
CA GLN A 147 -21.62 1.14 -1.43
C GLN A 147 -22.61 0.71 -2.52
#